data_AF-A0A1F9X4A4-F1
#
_entry.id   AF-A0A1F9X4A4-F1
#
_cell.length_a   1.000
_cell.length_b   1.000
_cell.length_c   1.000
_cell.angle_alpha   90.00
_cell.angle_beta   90.00
_cell.angle_gamma   90.00
#
_symmetry.space_group_name_H-M   'P 1'
#
loop_
_entity.id
_entity.type
_entity.pdbx_description
1 polymer ?
#
loop_
_entity_poly.entity_id
_entity_poly.type
_entity_poly.pdbx_seq_one_letter_code
_entity_poly.pdbx_strand_id
1 'polypeptide(L)'
;MLDNKLRKGLIILAHVLVGWIICGLYMFIGMKISIRNTIVSHAILTPVIFGIIAWNYYKKFNFTSPLITALLFVSIVMFLDANVVAVMIQRNLDMFRSFGGTWLPFILIFITTYLVGLFMKGPEGY
;
A
#
# COMPACT_ATOMS: atom_id res chain seq x y z
N MET A 1 -20.35 19.05 -12.81
CA MET A 1 -18.97 18.62 -13.13
C MET A 1 -18.20 18.45 -11.82
N LEU A 2 -18.22 17.26 -11.20
CA LEU A 2 -17.15 16.94 -10.26
C LEU A 2 -15.90 16.76 -11.11
N ASP A 3 -15.01 17.76 -11.02
CA ASP A 3 -13.79 17.95 -11.81
C ASP A 3 -13.04 16.63 -12.00
N ASN A 4 -12.59 16.34 -13.22
CA ASN A 4 -11.85 15.14 -13.63
C ASN A 4 -10.71 14.80 -12.64
N LYS A 5 -10.13 15.81 -11.97
CA LYS A 5 -9.15 15.63 -10.89
C LYS A 5 -9.69 14.85 -9.69
N LEU A 6 -10.89 15.16 -9.22
CA LEU A 6 -11.50 14.46 -8.09
C LEU A 6 -11.73 12.99 -8.42
N ARG A 7 -12.24 12.69 -9.62
CA ARG A 7 -12.45 11.30 -10.06
C ARG A 7 -11.14 10.51 -10.05
N LYS A 8 -10.04 11.09 -10.56
CA LYS A 8 -8.72 10.45 -10.55
C LYS A 8 -8.24 10.20 -9.12
N GLY A 9 -8.38 11.19 -8.24
CA GLY A 9 -8.02 11.06 -6.82
C GLY A 9 -8.80 9.94 -6.12
N LEU A 10 -10.11 9.87 -6.32
CA LEU A 10 -10.96 8.82 -5.77
C LEU A 10 -10.57 7.43 -6.26
N ILE A 11 -10.21 7.29 -7.55
CA ILE A 11 -9.75 6.01 -8.10
C ILE A 11 -8.44 5.57 -7.43
N ILE A 12 -7.46 6.47 -7.30
CA ILE A 12 -6.18 6.16 -6.63
C ILE A 12 -6.44 5.75 -5.17
N LEU A 13 -7.24 6.54 -4.44
CA LEU A 13 -7.57 6.27 -3.05
C LEU A 13 -8.26 4.91 -2.89
N ALA A 14 -9.22 4.57 -3.76
CA ALA A 14 -9.91 3.28 -3.71
C ALA A 14 -8.96 2.09 -3.88
N HIS A 15 -7.99 2.17 -4.80
CA HIS A 15 -7.00 1.11 -4.98
C HIS A 15 -6.16 0.90 -3.73
N VAL A 16 -5.66 1.99 -3.14
CA VAL A 16 -4.83 1.92 -1.94
C VAL A 16 -5.62 1.41 -0.75
N LEU A 17 -6.86 1.87 -0.58
CA LEU A 17 -7.74 1.40 0.50
C LEU A 17 -8.01 -0.09 0.42
N VAL A 18 -8.24 -0.64 -0.77
CA VAL A 18 -8.43 -2.09 -0.94
C VAL A 18 -7.20 -2.86 -0.46
N GLY A 19 -5.99 -2.45 -0.88
CA GLY A 19 -4.75 -3.10 -0.44
C GLY A 19 -4.54 -2.99 1.07
N TRP A 20 -4.75 -1.79 1.61
CA TRP A 20 -4.64 -1.53 3.05
C TRP A 20 -5.63 -2.37 3.88
N ILE A 21 -6.90 -2.47 3.47
CA ILE A 21 -7.92 -3.28 4.15
C ILE A 21 -7.51 -4.76 4.17
N ILE A 22 -7.07 -5.31 3.03
CA ILE A 22 -6.64 -6.72 2.96
C ILE A 22 -5.46 -6.96 3.91
N CYS A 23 -4.46 -6.07 3.90
CA CYS A 23 -3.32 -6.13 4.81
C CYS A 23 -3.73 -6.03 6.29
N GLY A 24 -4.60 -5.08 6.63
CA GLY A 24 -5.09 -4.86 7.98
C GLY A 24 -5.88 -6.06 8.51
N LEU A 25 -6.77 -6.64 7.69
CA LEU A 25 -7.50 -7.86 8.02
C LEU A 25 -6.56 -9.05 8.25
N TYR A 26 -5.56 -9.20 7.37
CA TYR A 26 -4.55 -10.25 7.50
C TYR A 26 -3.80 -10.15 8.83
N MET A 27 -3.30 -8.96 9.17
CA MET A 27 -2.61 -8.70 10.43
C MET A 27 -3.52 -8.93 11.63
N PHE A 28 -4.75 -8.38 11.60
CA PHE A 28 -5.69 -8.50 12.72
C PHE A 28 -6.04 -9.96 13.07
N ILE A 29 -6.21 -10.80 12.06
CA ILE A 29 -6.50 -12.23 12.24
C ILE A 29 -5.22 -12.97 12.66
N GLY A 30 -4.13 -12.79 11.92
CA GLY A 30 -2.88 -13.54 12.12
C GLY A 30 -2.23 -13.28 13.48
N MET A 31 -2.26 -12.04 13.97
CA MET A 31 -1.66 -11.68 15.26
C MET A 31 -2.29 -12.41 16.45
N LYS A 32 -3.55 -12.86 16.32
CA LYS A 32 -4.22 -13.68 17.35
C LYS A 32 -3.72 -15.12 17.40
N ILE A 33 -3.05 -15.57 16.34
CA ILE A 33 -2.53 -16.94 16.20
C ILE A 33 -1.02 -16.96 16.47
N SER A 34 -0.26 -16.16 15.72
CA SER A 34 1.21 -16.06 15.88
C SER A 34 1.73 -14.75 15.31
N ILE A 35 2.24 -13.88 16.19
CA ILE A 35 2.79 -12.58 15.80
C ILE A 35 3.98 -12.71 14.83
N ARG A 36 4.94 -13.61 15.12
CA ARG A 36 6.15 -13.77 14.32
C ARG A 36 5.83 -14.27 12.92
N ASN A 37 5.02 -15.33 12.82
CA ASN A 37 4.65 -15.89 11.52
C ASN A 37 3.85 -14.89 10.71
N THR A 38 2.93 -14.17 11.36
CA THR A 38 2.10 -13.13 10.73
C THR A 38 2.94 -12.00 10.16
N ILE A 39 3.96 -11.52 10.88
CA ILE A 39 4.86 -10.47 10.37
C ILE A 39 5.60 -10.96 9.11
N VAL A 40 6.17 -12.17 9.16
CA VAL A 40 6.92 -12.73 8.02
C VAL A 40 6.02 -12.91 6.81
N SER A 41 4.86 -13.54 6.99
CA SER A 41 3.93 -13.78 5.91
C SER A 41 3.28 -12.50 5.40
N HIS A 42 3.03 -11.51 6.26
CA HIS A 42 2.55 -10.19 5.86
C HIS A 42 3.59 -9.45 5.01
N ALA A 43 4.87 -9.52 5.36
CA ALA A 43 5.95 -8.94 4.56
C ALA A 43 6.01 -9.56 3.15
N ILE A 44 5.71 -10.86 3.00
CA ILE A 44 5.63 -11.53 1.68
C ILE A 44 4.33 -11.16 0.96
N LEU A 45 3.21 -11.11 1.68
CA LEU A 45 1.89 -10.89 1.10
C LEU A 45 1.72 -9.45 0.59
N THR A 46 2.30 -8.48 1.30
CA THR A 46 2.22 -7.05 0.97
C THR A 46 2.65 -6.74 -0.47
N PRO A 47 3.87 -7.10 -0.95
CA PRO A 47 4.26 -6.83 -2.32
C PRO A 47 3.37 -7.58 -3.34
N VAL A 48 2.87 -8.78 -3.02
CA VAL A 48 1.95 -9.49 -3.93
C VAL A 48 0.64 -8.72 -4.10
N ILE A 49 0.01 -8.31 -3.00
CA ILE A 49 -1.23 -7.51 -3.02
C ILE A 49 -1.02 -6.21 -3.79
N PHE A 50 -0.01 -5.43 -3.40
CA PHE A 50 0.22 -4.12 -4.00
C PHE A 50 0.73 -4.20 -5.43
N GLY A 51 1.41 -5.28 -5.81
CA GLY A 51 1.75 -5.57 -7.20
C GLY A 51 0.53 -5.80 -8.07
N ILE A 52 -0.44 -6.61 -7.61
CA ILE A 52 -1.71 -6.84 -8.32
C ILE A 52 -2.52 -5.54 -8.44
N ILE A 53 -2.60 -4.76 -7.35
CA ILE A 53 -3.32 -3.48 -7.33
C ILE A 53 -2.68 -2.47 -8.28
N ALA A 54 -1.35 -2.31 -8.22
CA ALA A 54 -0.60 -1.44 -9.12
C ALA A 54 -0.79 -1.86 -10.58
N TRP A 55 -0.72 -3.16 -10.86
CA TRP A 55 -0.96 -3.69 -12.20
C TRP A 55 -2.36 -3.35 -12.71
N ASN A 56 -3.40 -3.53 -11.87
CA ASN A 56 -4.77 -3.18 -12.23
C ASN A 56 -4.92 -1.68 -12.51
N TYR A 57 -4.30 -0.86 -11.67
CA TYR A 57 -4.27 0.59 -11.80
C TYR A 57 -3.65 1.03 -13.13
N TYR A 58 -2.44 0.54 -13.46
CA TYR A 58 -1.75 0.88 -14.70
C TYR A 58 -2.46 0.33 -15.94
N LYS A 59 -3.02 -0.87 -15.87
CA LYS A 59 -3.74 -1.48 -16.99
C LYS A 59 -5.01 -0.71 -17.36
N LYS A 60 -5.72 -0.11 -16.39
CA LYS A 60 -7.03 0.52 -16.61
C LYS A 60 -7.02 2.04 -16.65
N PHE A 61 -6.16 2.68 -15.86
CA PHE A 61 -6.26 4.12 -15.58
C PHE A 61 -5.00 4.88 -15.95
N ASN A 62 -3.84 4.43 -15.46
CA ASN A 62 -2.54 4.92 -15.89
C ASN A 62 -2.31 6.45 -15.74
N PHE A 63 -2.90 7.09 -14.72
CA PHE A 63 -2.95 8.56 -14.63
C PHE A 63 -1.65 9.23 -14.17
N THR A 64 -0.74 8.49 -13.53
CA THR A 64 0.44 9.00 -12.83
C THR A 64 1.71 8.32 -13.31
N SER A 65 2.88 8.95 -13.16
CA SER A 65 4.17 8.32 -13.43
C SER A 65 4.48 7.23 -12.38
N PRO A 66 5.40 6.28 -12.68
CA PRO A 66 5.74 5.19 -11.78
C PRO A 66 6.10 5.64 -10.37
N LEU A 67 6.95 6.65 -10.28
CA LEU A 67 7.41 7.24 -9.02
C LEU A 67 6.25 7.86 -8.23
N ILE A 68 5.40 8.64 -8.90
CA ILE A 68 4.28 9.32 -8.23
C ILE A 68 3.26 8.30 -7.70
N THR A 69 2.96 7.24 -8.45
CA THR A 69 2.06 6.17 -7.95
C THR A 69 2.65 5.49 -6.71
N ALA A 70 3.93 5.14 -6.74
CA ALA A 70 4.60 4.48 -5.62
C ALA A 70 4.58 5.35 -4.35
N LEU A 71 4.87 6.65 -4.50
CA LEU A 71 4.79 7.63 -3.42
C LEU A 71 3.36 7.75 -2.89
N LEU A 72 2.36 7.93 -3.76
CA LEU A 72 0.96 8.05 -3.33
C LEU A 72 0.49 6.80 -2.58
N PHE A 73 0.81 5.61 -3.08
CA PHE A 73 0.40 4.35 -2.47
C PHE A 73 1.02 4.19 -1.08
N VAL A 74 2.34 4.32 -0.97
CA VAL A 74 3.00 4.15 0.33
C VAL A 74 2.60 5.26 1.31
N SER A 75 2.51 6.52 0.88
CA SER A 75 2.16 7.63 1.77
C SER A 75 0.73 7.53 2.31
N ILE A 76 -0.24 7.10 1.49
CA ILE A 76 -1.62 6.88 1.94
C ILE A 76 -1.66 5.71 2.94
N VAL A 77 -0.97 4.60 2.67
CA VAL A 77 -0.91 3.46 3.62
C VAL A 77 -0.28 3.88 4.94
N MET A 78 0.87 4.57 4.90
CA MET A 78 1.53 5.09 6.09
C MET A 78 0.62 6.02 6.89
N PHE A 79 -0.12 6.90 6.21
CA PHE A 79 -1.08 7.79 6.85
C PHE A 79 -2.23 7.02 7.52
N LEU A 80 -2.77 6.01 6.85
CA LEU A 80 -3.84 5.17 7.41
C LEU A 80 -3.33 4.34 8.59
N ASP A 81 -2.14 3.77 8.51
CA ASP A 81 -1.54 3.01 9.62
C ASP A 81 -1.26 3.92 10.82
N ALA A 82 -0.73 5.13 10.61
CA ALA A 82 -0.49 6.07 11.70
C ALA A 82 -1.77 6.52 12.39
N ASN A 83 -2.78 6.94 11.61
CA ASN A 83 -3.98 7.55 12.18
C ASN A 83 -5.01 6.51 12.61
N VAL A 84 -5.29 5.52 11.76
CA VAL A 84 -6.33 4.53 12.02
C VAL A 84 -5.79 3.41 12.90
N VAL A 85 -4.68 2.78 12.51
CA VAL A 85 -4.18 1.62 13.27
C VAL A 85 -3.52 2.05 14.57
N ALA A 86 -2.54 2.95 14.52
CA ALA A 86 -1.74 3.30 15.70
C ALA A 86 -2.54 4.18 16.67
N VAL A 87 -3.09 5.30 16.20
CA VAL A 87 -3.81 6.25 17.08
C VAL A 87 -5.20 5.77 17.46
N MET A 88 -6.07 5.39 16.50
CA MET A 88 -7.46 5.06 16.82
C MET A 88 -7.64 3.64 17.40
N ILE A 89 -6.99 2.63 16.81
CA ILE A 89 -7.18 1.22 17.19
C ILE A 89 -6.26 0.81 18.34
N GLN A 90 -4.94 0.92 18.18
CA GLN A 90 -3.95 0.47 19.18
C GLN A 90 -3.73 1.49 20.30
N ARG A 91 -4.06 2.77 20.07
CA ARG A 91 -3.86 3.90 20.99
C ARG A 91 -2.40 4.09 21.44
N ASN A 92 -1.44 3.70 20.59
CA ASN A 92 0.00 3.86 20.82
C ASN A 92 0.75 3.84 19.47
N LEU A 93 2.03 4.24 19.47
CA LEU A 93 2.88 4.28 18.27
C LEU A 93 3.89 3.12 18.20
N ASP A 94 3.72 2.06 19.00
CA ASP A 94 4.73 1.01 19.15
C ASP A 94 4.93 0.20 17.86
N MET A 95 3.91 0.10 16.99
CA MET A 95 4.07 -0.59 15.69
C MET A 95 5.22 0.00 14.87
N PHE A 96 5.44 1.32 14.92
CA PHE A 96 6.52 1.99 14.19
C PHE A 96 7.93 1.70 14.72
N ARG A 97 8.05 1.05 15.89
CA ARG A 97 9.32 0.53 16.39
C ARG A 97 9.74 -0.76 15.69
N SER A 98 8.80 -1.46 15.04
CA SER A 98 9.06 -2.71 14.35
C SER A 98 9.52 -2.47 12.91
N PHE A 99 10.80 -2.75 12.64
CA PHE A 99 11.31 -2.70 11.27
C PHE A 99 10.57 -3.71 10.38
N GLY A 100 10.47 -4.98 10.82
CA GLY A 100 9.85 -6.04 10.02
C GLY A 100 8.33 -5.91 9.87
N GLY A 101 7.64 -5.42 10.91
CA GLY A 101 6.17 -5.31 10.91
C GLY A 101 5.62 -4.05 10.27
N THR A 102 6.46 -3.05 9.97
CA THR A 102 5.97 -1.73 9.50
C THR A 102 6.86 -1.15 8.41
N TRP A 103 8.14 -0.91 8.68
CA TRP A 103 9.05 -0.27 7.73
C TRP A 103 9.32 -1.13 6.49
N LEU A 104 9.54 -2.44 6.67
CA LEU A 104 9.77 -3.37 5.58
C LEU A 104 8.54 -3.45 4.64
N PRO A 105 7.30 -3.65 5.11
CA PRO A 105 6.11 -3.53 4.28
C PRO A 105 6.03 -2.22 3.49
N PHE A 106 6.33 -1.06 4.09
CA PHE A 106 6.30 0.22 3.37
C PHE A 106 7.32 0.28 2.22
N ILE A 107 8.55 -0.16 2.48
CA ILE A 107 9.59 -0.25 1.45
C ILE A 107 9.14 -1.18 0.32
N LEU A 108 8.55 -2.32 0.66
CA LEU A 108 8.07 -3.29 -0.32
C LEU A 108 6.90 -2.74 -1.16
N ILE A 109 5.94 -2.03 -0.55
CA ILE A 109 4.86 -1.35 -1.28
C ILE A 109 5.47 -0.39 -2.31
N PHE A 110 6.41 0.46 -1.88
CA PHE A 110 7.06 1.42 -2.75
C PHE A 110 7.77 0.74 -3.91
N ILE A 111 8.68 -0.20 -3.62
CA ILE A 111 9.50 -0.89 -4.63
C ILE A 111 8.59 -1.63 -5.61
N THR A 112 7.64 -2.44 -5.12
CA THR A 112 6.79 -3.23 -6.00
C THR A 112 5.89 -2.35 -6.87
N THR A 113 5.28 -1.31 -6.30
CA THR A 113 4.44 -0.38 -7.07
C THR A 113 5.25 0.36 -8.14
N TYR A 114 6.48 0.76 -7.81
CA TYR A 114 7.39 1.42 -8.73
C TYR A 114 7.81 0.51 -9.88
N LEU A 115 8.27 -0.72 -9.57
CA LEU A 115 8.71 -1.70 -10.56
C LEU A 115 7.57 -2.12 -11.50
N VAL A 116 6.36 -2.34 -10.98
CA VAL A 116 5.19 -2.61 -11.81
C VAL A 116 4.89 -1.43 -12.73
N GLY A 117 5.04 -0.19 -12.24
CA GLY A 117 4.89 1.00 -13.07
C GLY A 117 5.91 1.09 -14.19
N LEU A 118 7.19 0.84 -13.90
CA LEU A 118 8.26 0.80 -14.91
C LEU A 118 8.00 -0.29 -15.96
N PHE A 119 7.58 -1.48 -15.52
CA PHE A 119 7.27 -2.57 -16.42
C PHE A 119 6.08 -2.25 -17.34
N MET A 120 5.03 -1.61 -16.81
CA MET A 120 3.81 -1.30 -17.56
C MET A 120 3.92 -0.07 -18.47
N LYS A 121 4.79 0.91 -18.14
CA LYS A 121 4.99 2.13 -18.92
C LYS A 121 6.23 2.12 -19.82
N GLY A 122 7.19 1.22 -19.58
CA GLY A 122 8.47 1.19 -20.26
C GLY A 122 9.40 2.36 -19.87
N PRO A 123 10.59 2.47 -20.51
CA PRO A 123 11.59 3.49 -20.15
C PRO A 123 11.18 4.92 -20.49
N GLU A 124 10.27 5.10 -21.45
CA GLU A 124 9.91 6.41 -22.02
C GLU A 124 8.69 7.05 -21.35
N GLY A 125 8.10 6.41 -20.34
CA GLY A 125 6.86 6.86 -19.69
C GLY A 125 7.03 7.90 -18.57
N TYR A 126 8.03 8.78 -18.69
CA TYR A 126 8.28 9.92 -17.78
C TYR A 126 7.52 11.17 -18.23
#